data_AF-A0A7W0ZVX2-F1
#
_entry.id   AF-A0A7W0ZVX2-F1
#
_cell.length_a   1.000
_cell.length_b   1.000
_cell.length_c   1.000
_cell.angle_alpha   90.00
_cell.angle_beta   90.00
_cell.angle_gamma   90.00
#
_symmetry.space_group_name_H-M   'P 1'
#
loop_
_entity.id
_entity.type
_entity.pdbx_description
1 polymer ?
#
loop_
_entity_poly.entity_id
_entity_poly.type
_entity_poly.pdbx_seq_one_letter_code
_entity_poly.pdbx_strand_id
1 'polypeptide(L)'
;MSGGTAILIKLGVRLVVFGLVFFIATRKNPKVIVTKKRVLPLIALVFAVLNTALYWLLAPILNVATMGAAGFLMPFVVNMVLLVGTVKIFSKWKWFEIQGVMTTLWMAAFLTLAHGALWLGLDYLPARF
;
A
#
# COMPACT_ATOMS: atom_id res chain seq x y z
N MET A 1 14.64 -23.08 1.89
CA MET A 1 15.13 -21.69 2.11
C MET A 1 15.09 -21.38 3.59
N SER A 2 16.03 -20.60 4.14
CA SER A 2 15.93 -20.18 5.55
C SER A 2 14.69 -19.28 5.73
N GLY A 3 14.08 -19.31 6.92
CA GLY A 3 12.89 -18.48 7.21
C GLY A 3 13.12 -16.99 6.98
N GLY A 4 14.34 -16.50 7.23
CA GLY A 4 14.73 -15.11 6.98
C GLY A 4 14.74 -14.74 5.49
N THR A 5 15.25 -15.60 4.61
CA THR A 5 15.28 -15.33 3.17
C THR A 5 13.88 -15.25 2.57
N ALA A 6 12.96 -16.11 3.00
CA ALA A 6 11.56 -16.08 2.54
C ALA A 6 10.86 -14.78 2.96
N ILE A 7 11.10 -14.32 4.18
CA ILE A 7 10.57 -13.04 4.69
C ILE A 7 11.09 -11.86 3.86
N LEU A 8 12.39 -11.81 3.58
CA LEU A 8 13.00 -10.73 2.79
C LEU A 8 12.45 -10.69 1.35
N ILE A 9 12.23 -11.85 0.72
CA ILE A 9 11.63 -11.91 -0.61
C ILE A 9 10.19 -11.42 -0.59
N LYS A 10 9.37 -11.85 0.37
CA LYS A 10 7.99 -11.35 0.52
C LYS A 10 7.95 -9.84 0.73
N LEU A 11 8.86 -9.30 1.55
CA LEU A 11 9.00 -7.86 1.76
C LEU A 11 9.39 -7.14 0.46
N GLY A 12 10.41 -7.64 -0.24
CA GLY A 12 10.86 -7.06 -1.51
C GLY A 12 9.75 -7.02 -2.56
N VAL A 13 9.02 -8.12 -2.74
CA VAL A 13 7.89 -8.18 -3.68
C VAL A 13 6.80 -7.19 -3.30
N ARG A 14 6.42 -7.11 -2.00
CA ARG A 14 5.42 -6.15 -1.51
C ARG A 14 5.84 -4.71 -1.81
N LEU A 15 7.09 -4.35 -1.50
CA LEU A 15 7.62 -3.01 -1.75
C LEU A 15 7.57 -2.63 -3.23
N VAL A 16 7.99 -3.55 -4.10
CA VAL A 16 7.97 -3.34 -5.55
C VAL A 16 6.54 -3.18 -6.07
N VAL A 17 5.62 -4.08 -5.69
CA VAL A 17 4.24 -4.05 -6.17
C VAL A 17 3.48 -2.83 -5.66
N PHE A 18 3.54 -2.51 -4.36
CA PHE A 18 2.89 -1.31 -3.82
C PHE A 18 3.49 -0.03 -4.41
N GLY A 19 4.81 0.05 -4.53
CA GLY A 19 5.48 1.19 -5.13
C GLY A 19 5.05 1.40 -6.59
N LEU A 20 4.99 0.32 -7.37
CA LEU A 20 4.61 0.36 -8.77
C LEU A 20 3.12 0.72 -8.96
N VAL A 21 2.24 0.13 -8.16
CA VAL A 21 0.80 0.44 -8.19
C VAL A 21 0.56 1.89 -7.80
N PHE A 22 1.21 2.38 -6.73
CA PHE A 22 1.12 3.78 -6.33
C PHE A 22 1.64 4.70 -7.45
N PHE A 23 2.79 4.40 -8.03
CA PHE A 23 3.38 5.19 -9.12
C PHE A 23 2.47 5.26 -10.36
N ILE A 24 1.89 4.13 -10.77
CA ILE A 24 0.98 4.08 -11.91
C ILE A 24 -0.33 4.80 -11.60
N ALA A 25 -0.92 4.56 -10.43
CA ALA A 25 -2.17 5.17 -10.00
C ALA A 25 -2.06 6.71 -9.93
N THR A 26 -0.97 7.22 -9.36
CA THR A 26 -0.68 8.67 -9.30
C THR A 26 -0.47 9.29 -10.67
N ARG A 27 0.16 8.58 -11.62
CA ARG A 27 0.37 9.06 -13.00
C ARG A 27 -0.91 9.09 -13.83
N LYS A 28 -1.84 8.16 -13.59
CA LYS A 28 -3.07 8.02 -14.37
C LYS A 28 -4.17 9.03 -13.99
N ASN A 29 -4.09 9.63 -12.81
CA ASN A 29 -5.16 10.50 -12.32
C ASN A 29 -4.72 11.98 -12.33
N PRO A 30 -5.36 12.86 -13.12
CA PRO A 30 -4.96 14.27 -13.23
C PRO A 30 -5.20 15.08 -11.95
N LYS A 31 -6.01 14.56 -11.02
CA LYS A 31 -6.26 15.18 -9.70
C LYS A 31 -5.16 14.90 -8.68
N VAL A 32 -4.13 14.15 -9.06
CA VAL A 32 -2.94 13.93 -8.25
C VAL A 32 -1.85 14.90 -8.70
N ILE A 33 -1.55 15.89 -7.87
CA ILE A 33 -0.57 16.92 -8.19
C ILE A 33 0.78 16.51 -7.62
N VAL A 34 1.73 16.32 -8.52
CA VAL A 34 3.13 16.00 -8.19
C VAL A 34 4.01 17.15 -8.66
N THR A 35 4.34 18.04 -7.75
CA THR A 35 5.14 19.25 -8.04
C THR A 35 6.57 18.89 -8.46
N LYS A 36 7.15 17.86 -7.82
CA LYS A 36 8.52 17.41 -8.08
C LYS A 36 8.52 15.96 -8.57
N LYS A 37 8.44 15.77 -9.89
CA LYS A 37 8.32 14.44 -10.54
C LYS A 37 9.39 13.43 -10.13
N ARG A 38 10.62 13.90 -9.84
CA ARG A 38 11.74 13.06 -9.37
C ARG A 38 11.54 12.49 -7.96
N VAL A 39 10.63 13.06 -7.17
CA VAL A 39 10.35 12.65 -5.79
C VAL A 39 9.25 11.59 -5.74
N LEU A 40 8.49 11.40 -6.82
CA LEU A 40 7.41 10.40 -6.86
C LEU A 40 7.88 8.97 -6.52
N PRO A 41 9.04 8.47 -7.00
CA PRO A 41 9.55 7.16 -6.60
C PRO A 41 9.87 7.09 -5.10
N LEU A 42 10.37 8.18 -4.51
CA LEU A 42 10.65 8.26 -3.08
C LEU A 42 9.35 8.21 -2.26
N ILE A 43 8.31 8.92 -2.70
CA ILE A 43 6.98 8.90 -2.05
C ILE A 43 6.38 7.51 -2.14
N ALA A 44 6.45 6.87 -3.32
CA ALA A 44 5.98 5.51 -3.52
C ALA A 44 6.72 4.52 -2.61
N LEU A 45 8.04 4.67 -2.47
CA LEU A 45 8.86 3.85 -1.59
C LEU A 45 8.47 4.04 -0.11
N VAL A 46 8.37 5.30 0.35
CA VAL A 46 7.97 5.61 1.72
C VAL A 46 6.57 5.06 2.00
N PHE A 47 5.62 5.25 1.08
CA PHE A 47 4.29 4.68 1.18
C PHE A 47 4.35 3.15 1.30
N ALA A 48 5.09 2.47 0.43
CA ALA A 48 5.20 1.01 0.42
C ALA A 48 5.83 0.46 1.72
N VAL A 49 6.84 1.13 2.25
CA VAL A 49 7.47 0.79 3.54
C VAL A 49 6.48 0.96 4.69
N LEU A 50 5.83 2.12 4.79
CA LEU A 50 4.82 2.39 5.82
C LEU A 50 3.65 1.41 5.73
N ASN A 51 3.23 1.07 4.51
CA ASN A 51 2.16 0.09 4.26
C ASN A 51 2.51 -1.29 4.78
N THR A 52 3.71 -1.75 4.41
CA THR A 52 4.19 -3.07 4.81
C THR A 52 4.40 -3.16 6.31
N ALA A 53 5.00 -2.13 6.92
CA ALA A 53 5.24 -2.06 8.36
C ALA A 53 3.93 -2.00 9.16
N LEU A 54 2.97 -1.18 8.73
CA LEU A 54 1.69 -1.05 9.40
C LEU A 54 0.87 -2.33 9.29
N TYR A 55 0.89 -3.01 8.14
CA TYR A 55 0.23 -4.30 8.00
C TYR A 55 0.81 -5.36 8.95
N TRP A 56 2.14 -5.42 9.09
CA TRP A 56 2.76 -6.33 10.05
C TRP A 56 2.42 -5.98 11.49
N LEU A 57 2.41 -4.69 11.85
CA LEU A 57 2.03 -4.23 13.19
C LEU A 57 0.57 -4.56 13.48
N LEU A 58 -0.29 -4.40 12.48
CA LEU A 58 -1.72 -4.65 12.60
C LEU A 58 -2.05 -6.13 12.42
N ALA A 59 -1.17 -6.99 11.89
CA ALA A 59 -1.46 -8.41 11.65
C ALA A 59 -2.02 -9.17 12.88
N PRO A 60 -1.54 -8.95 14.12
CA PRO A 60 -2.12 -9.56 15.32
C PRO A 60 -3.53 -9.04 15.62
N ILE A 61 -3.79 -7.78 15.33
CA ILE A 61 -5.06 -7.08 15.57
C ILE A 61 -6.06 -7.40 14.44
N LEU A 62 -5.57 -7.58 13.23
CA LEU A 62 -6.27 -7.88 11.99
C LEU A 62 -6.50 -9.37 11.78
N ASN A 63 -6.40 -10.19 12.83
CA ASN A 63 -6.56 -11.63 12.70
C ASN A 63 -7.90 -11.92 12.01
N VAL A 64 -7.83 -12.24 10.71
CA VAL A 64 -8.98 -12.22 9.79
C VAL A 64 -10.06 -13.22 10.25
N ALA A 65 -9.66 -14.22 11.04
CA ALA A 65 -10.53 -15.18 11.71
C ALA A 65 -11.49 -14.56 12.74
N THR A 66 -11.15 -13.45 13.40
CA THR A 66 -12.01 -12.82 14.43
C THR A 66 -12.91 -11.71 13.89
N MET A 67 -12.65 -11.16 12.70
CA MET A 67 -13.36 -9.99 12.16
C MET A 67 -14.44 -10.32 11.11
N GLY A 68 -14.58 -11.57 10.65
CA GLY A 68 -15.61 -11.94 9.67
C GLY A 68 -15.58 -11.07 8.41
N ALA A 69 -16.73 -10.56 7.95
CA ALA A 69 -16.84 -9.70 6.77
C ALA A 69 -16.05 -8.38 6.89
N ALA A 70 -15.76 -7.88 8.11
CA ALA A 70 -14.96 -6.68 8.31
C ALA A 70 -13.49 -6.89 7.92
N GLY A 71 -12.99 -8.13 8.01
CA GLY A 71 -11.63 -8.48 7.56
C GLY A 71 -11.37 -8.17 6.09
N PHE A 72 -12.40 -8.19 5.25
CA PHE A 72 -12.30 -7.85 3.82
C PHE A 72 -12.14 -6.33 3.58
N LEU A 73 -12.77 -5.50 4.42
CA LEU A 73 -12.68 -4.04 4.31
C LEU A 73 -11.45 -3.46 5.02
N MET A 74 -10.86 -4.17 5.97
CA MET A 74 -9.71 -3.65 6.73
C MET A 74 -8.53 -3.23 5.85
N PRO A 75 -8.07 -4.00 4.85
CA PRO A 75 -7.02 -3.55 3.95
C PRO A 75 -7.35 -2.22 3.27
N PHE A 76 -8.60 -1.99 2.90
CA PHE A 76 -9.06 -0.72 2.33
C PHE A 76 -8.92 0.43 3.31
N VAL A 77 -9.42 0.25 4.54
CA VAL A 77 -9.34 1.27 5.59
C VAL A 77 -7.88 1.60 5.92
N VAL A 78 -7.03 0.58 6.08
CA VAL A 78 -5.60 0.74 6.36
C VAL A 78 -4.89 1.47 5.22
N ASN A 79 -5.13 1.08 3.97
CA ASN A 79 -4.59 1.75 2.78
C ASN A 79 -5.04 3.22 2.70
N MET A 80 -6.30 3.49 3.01
CA MET A 80 -6.85 4.84 3.01
C MET A 80 -6.18 5.72 4.07
N VAL A 81 -6.06 5.24 5.32
CA VAL A 81 -5.41 5.95 6.41
C VAL A 81 -3.94 6.24 6.07
N LEU A 82 -3.23 5.26 5.53
CA LEU A 82 -1.84 5.43 5.09
C LEU A 82 -1.70 6.42 3.94
N LEU A 83 -2.63 6.39 2.98
CA LEU A 83 -2.62 7.31 1.85
C LEU A 83 -2.84 8.74 2.34
N VAL A 84 -3.81 8.95 3.22
CA VAL A 84 -4.07 10.25 3.85
C VAL A 84 -2.87 10.71 4.68
N GLY A 85 -2.27 9.82 5.47
CA GLY A 85 -1.05 10.12 6.22
C GLY A 85 0.12 10.53 5.33
N THR A 86 0.32 9.80 4.23
CA THR A 86 1.36 10.07 3.23
C THR A 86 1.14 11.42 2.57
N VAL A 87 -0.09 11.71 2.11
CA VAL A 87 -0.45 13.03 1.58
C VAL A 87 -0.18 14.12 2.61
N LYS A 88 -0.59 13.93 3.86
CA LYS A 88 -0.39 14.93 4.92
C LYS A 88 1.09 15.19 5.22
N ILE A 89 1.93 14.17 5.16
CA ILE A 89 3.39 14.31 5.34
C ILE A 89 4.00 15.08 4.16
N PHE A 90 3.68 14.72 2.92
CA PHE A 90 4.32 15.29 1.72
C PHE A 90 3.69 16.59 1.23
N SER A 91 2.45 16.90 1.59
CA SER A 91 1.80 18.18 1.31
C SER A 91 2.43 19.32 2.10
N LYS A 92 2.93 19.07 3.33
CA LYS A 92 3.72 20.07 4.09
C LYS A 92 4.94 20.58 3.32
N TRP A 93 5.51 19.73 2.46
CA TRP A 93 6.70 20.03 1.65
C TRP A 93 6.32 20.50 0.24
N LYS A 94 5.01 20.63 -0.05
CA LYS A 94 4.44 20.91 -1.38
C LYS A 94 4.95 19.94 -2.46
N TRP A 95 5.22 18.68 -2.11
CA TRP A 95 5.75 17.69 -3.05
C TRP A 95 4.65 16.86 -3.70
N PHE A 96 3.54 16.66 -2.99
CA PHE A 96 2.46 15.77 -3.38
C PHE A 96 1.15 16.16 -2.74
N GLU A 97 0.11 16.26 -3.56
CA GLU A 97 -1.26 16.52 -3.11
C GLU A 97 -2.25 15.68 -3.92
N ILE A 98 -3.27 15.19 -3.25
CA ILE A 98 -4.40 14.50 -3.88
C ILE A 98 -5.62 15.40 -3.74
N GLN A 99 -6.19 15.81 -4.86
CA GLN A 99 -7.38 16.65 -4.87
C GLN A 99 -8.66 15.80 -4.88
N GLY A 100 -9.46 15.98 -3.83
CA GLY A 100 -10.80 15.41 -3.70
C GLY A 100 -10.85 14.01 -3.11
N VAL A 101 -11.94 13.75 -2.36
CA VAL A 101 -12.16 12.48 -1.64
C VAL A 101 -12.22 11.29 -2.59
N MET A 102 -12.86 11.45 -3.77
CA MET A 102 -12.97 10.36 -4.75
C MET A 102 -11.62 9.90 -5.31
N THR A 103 -10.67 10.82 -5.48
CA THR A 103 -9.31 10.46 -5.94
C THR A 103 -8.59 9.64 -4.88
N THR A 104 -8.73 10.02 -3.62
CA THR A 104 -8.18 9.28 -2.47
C THR A 104 -8.81 7.89 -2.36
N LEU A 105 -10.13 7.78 -2.47
CA LEU A 105 -10.85 6.49 -2.45
C LEU A 105 -10.42 5.60 -3.61
N TRP A 106 -10.32 6.17 -4.82
CA TRP A 106 -9.88 5.45 -6.01
C TRP A 106 -8.45 4.92 -5.83
N MET A 107 -7.52 5.73 -5.36
CA MET A 107 -6.15 5.29 -5.08
C MET A 107 -6.10 4.21 -3.99
N ALA A 108 -6.84 4.39 -2.89
CA ALA A 108 -6.94 3.39 -1.84
C ALA A 108 -7.51 2.05 -2.36
N ALA A 109 -8.48 2.09 -3.28
CA ALA A 109 -9.03 0.90 -3.92
C ALA A 109 -7.96 0.16 -4.75
N PHE A 110 -7.19 0.86 -5.58
CA PHE A 110 -6.09 0.24 -6.35
C PHE A 110 -5.05 -0.43 -5.46
N LEU A 111 -4.65 0.26 -4.39
CA LEU A 111 -3.71 -0.28 -3.41
C LEU A 111 -4.28 -1.51 -2.69
N THR A 112 -5.60 -1.51 -2.44
CA THR A 112 -6.29 -2.64 -1.82
C THR A 112 -6.38 -3.84 -2.74
N LEU A 113 -6.67 -3.63 -4.03
CA LEU A 113 -6.65 -4.70 -5.01
C LEU A 113 -5.25 -5.32 -5.15
N ALA A 114 -4.20 -4.48 -5.15
CA ALA A 114 -2.83 -4.95 -5.14
C ALA A 114 -2.49 -5.75 -3.88
N HIS A 115 -2.98 -5.30 -2.72
CA HIS A 115 -2.85 -6.05 -1.47
C HIS A 115 -3.55 -7.41 -1.55
N GLY A 116 -4.78 -7.46 -2.06
CA GLY A 116 -5.52 -8.71 -2.25
C GLY A 116 -4.81 -9.68 -3.19
N ALA A 117 -4.27 -9.16 -4.31
CA ALA A 117 -3.47 -9.96 -5.25
C ALA A 117 -2.19 -10.52 -4.60
N LEU A 118 -1.49 -9.71 -3.81
CA LEU A 118 -0.31 -10.13 -3.06
C LEU A 118 -0.65 -11.18 -1.99
N TRP A 119 -1.75 -10.99 -1.27
CA TRP A 119 -2.22 -11.96 -0.29
C TRP A 119 -2.54 -13.30 -0.94
N LEU A 120 -3.27 -13.29 -2.07
CA LEU A 120 -3.57 -14.52 -2.81
C LEU A 120 -2.29 -15.19 -3.35
N GLY A 121 -1.37 -14.42 -3.93
CA GLY A 121 -0.18 -14.94 -4.60
C GLY A 121 1.00 -15.30 -3.69
N LEU A 122 1.11 -14.70 -2.50
CA LEU A 122 2.25 -14.90 -1.59
C LEU A 122 1.88 -15.55 -0.26
N ASP A 123 0.64 -15.38 0.21
CA ASP A 123 0.23 -15.76 1.57
C ASP A 123 -0.86 -16.84 1.61
N TYR A 124 -1.79 -16.86 0.66
CA TYR A 124 -2.86 -17.86 0.58
C TYR A 124 -2.47 -19.10 -0.23
N LEU A 125 -1.76 -18.91 -1.35
CA LEU A 125 -1.14 -20.02 -2.08
C LEU A 125 0.18 -20.36 -1.39
N PRO A 126 0.28 -21.46 -0.62
CA PRO A 126 1.57 -21.87 -0.09
C PRO A 126 2.49 -22.12 -1.28
N ALA A 127 3.68 -21.54 -1.22
CA ALA A 127 4.80 -21.94 -2.04
C ALA A 127 4.89 -23.47 -1.99
N ARG A 128 4.66 -24.15 -3.12
CA ARG A 128 5.19 -25.50 -3.34
C ARG A 128 6.71 -25.38 -3.50
N PHE A 129 7.42 -25.01 -2.44
CA PHE A 129 8.89 -24.96 -2.39
C PHE A 129 9.37 -25.33 -0.99
#